data_AF-A0A109UWE8-F1
#
_entry.id   AF-A0A109UWE8-F1
#
_cell.length_a   1.000
_cell.length_b   1.000
_cell.length_c   1.000
_cell.angle_alpha   90.00
_cell.angle_beta   90.00
_cell.angle_gamma   90.00
#
_symmetry.space_group_name_H-M   'P 1'
#
loop_
_entity.id
_entity.type
_entity.pdbx_description
1 polymer ?
#
loop_
_entity_poly.entity_id
_entity_poly.type
_entity_poly.pdbx_seq_one_letter_code
_entity_poly.pdbx_strand_id
1 'polypeptide(L)'
;MVAKKRTKLRSKVAKLSTSEKPLGIECDEKEFPEDPKAFLHQYRESKKEKSVAKSQSFLNRIREQATGNVGISKSSLRRRKKKLKNDLKPKMEDLLTSLKQEGVLDDAGDVITIEDTAESASKVTKIVTSAKYASLQGQQNSEPGQVVIKRNEPSIRTQKGARKLGREETARFSKVITDKTFQNNPFAALREVIIARGNGSF
;
A
#
# COMPACT_ATOMS: atom_id res chain seq x y z
N MET A 1 -7.15 -28.72 36.16
CA MET A 1 -7.58 -29.32 34.86
C MET A 1 -8.27 -28.27 34.03
N VAL A 2 -7.71 -27.88 32.88
CA VAL A 2 -8.27 -26.80 32.02
C VAL A 2 -9.22 -27.42 31.00
N ALA A 3 -10.53 -27.23 31.18
CA ALA A 3 -11.55 -27.75 30.28
C ALA A 3 -11.45 -27.08 28.90
N LYS A 4 -10.99 -27.82 27.89
CA LYS A 4 -11.00 -27.39 26.49
C LYS A 4 -12.45 -27.35 25.98
N LYS A 5 -13.08 -26.17 25.97
CA LYS A 5 -14.33 -25.92 25.25
C LYS A 5 -14.08 -25.97 23.74
N ARG A 6 -14.09 -27.17 23.17
CA ARG A 6 -14.15 -27.41 21.73
C ARG A 6 -15.59 -27.74 21.33
N THR A 7 -16.01 -27.24 20.17
CA THR A 7 -17.33 -27.35 19.50
C THR A 7 -18.35 -26.29 19.91
N LYS A 8 -18.98 -25.62 18.91
CA LYS A 8 -20.45 -25.46 18.71
C LYS A 8 -20.81 -24.74 17.39
N LEU A 9 -20.06 -24.92 16.29
CA LEU A 9 -20.55 -24.47 14.96
C LEU A 9 -21.44 -25.53 14.31
N ARG A 10 -21.05 -26.81 14.36
CA ARG A 10 -21.85 -27.93 13.82
C ARG A 10 -23.19 -28.11 14.55
N SER A 11 -23.24 -27.92 15.88
CA SER A 11 -24.49 -28.02 16.65
C SER A 11 -25.42 -26.81 16.50
N LYS A 12 -24.94 -25.68 15.99
CA LYS A 12 -25.79 -24.52 15.68
C LYS A 12 -26.52 -24.69 14.33
N VAL A 13 -25.89 -25.35 13.35
CA VAL A 13 -26.47 -25.56 12.02
C VAL A 13 -27.59 -26.61 12.06
N ALA A 14 -27.44 -27.67 12.86
CA ALA A 14 -28.45 -28.72 12.98
C ALA A 14 -29.79 -28.26 13.60
N LYS A 15 -29.80 -27.14 14.34
CA LYS A 15 -31.04 -26.58 14.93
C LYS A 15 -31.89 -25.78 13.94
N LEU A 16 -31.32 -25.37 12.80
CA LEU A 16 -32.04 -24.58 11.80
C LEU A 16 -32.83 -25.44 10.81
N SER A 17 -32.50 -26.72 10.64
CA SER A 17 -33.13 -27.59 9.64
C SER A 17 -34.28 -28.45 10.19
N THR A 18 -34.63 -28.31 11.47
CA THR A 18 -35.66 -29.13 12.13
C THR A 18 -36.99 -28.42 12.36
N SER A 19 -37.10 -27.14 12.01
CA SER A 19 -38.36 -26.40 12.02
C SER A 19 -38.87 -26.26 10.59
N GLU A 20 -39.57 -27.28 10.11
CA GLU A 20 -40.65 -27.18 9.10
C GLU A 20 -41.02 -28.60 8.64
N LYS A 21 -41.89 -29.24 9.42
CA LYS A 21 -42.90 -30.14 8.86
C LYS A 21 -44.25 -29.48 9.14
N PRO A 22 -45.00 -29.02 8.13
CA PRO A 22 -46.37 -28.61 8.37
C PRO A 22 -47.20 -29.87 8.62
N LEU A 23 -47.89 -29.85 9.75
CA LEU A 23 -49.02 -30.72 10.04
C LEU A 23 -50.08 -30.53 8.96
N GLY A 24 -50.67 -31.63 8.49
CA GLY A 24 -51.86 -31.60 7.65
C GLY A 24 -52.97 -30.84 8.36
N ILE A 25 -53.31 -29.68 7.82
CA ILE A 25 -54.44 -28.85 8.23
C ILE A 25 -55.34 -28.79 7.00
N GLU A 26 -56.53 -29.38 7.12
CA GLU A 26 -57.60 -29.23 6.14
C GLU A 26 -57.86 -27.74 5.92
N CYS A 27 -57.74 -27.31 4.66
CA CYS A 27 -57.91 -25.92 4.28
C CYS A 27 -59.40 -25.62 4.11
N ASP A 28 -60.02 -25.10 5.17
CA ASP A 28 -61.22 -24.30 5.00
C ASP A 28 -60.89 -23.11 4.08
N GLU A 29 -61.55 -23.05 2.93
CA GLU A 29 -61.49 -21.94 1.96
C GLU A 29 -62.07 -20.67 2.60
N LYS A 30 -61.25 -19.94 3.34
CA LYS A 30 -61.53 -18.55 3.69
C LYS A 30 -60.88 -17.70 2.61
N GLU A 31 -61.71 -17.14 1.72
CA GLU A 31 -61.32 -16.10 0.77
C GLU A 31 -60.83 -14.88 1.57
N PHE A 32 -59.52 -14.77 1.73
CA PHE A 32 -58.90 -13.54 2.20
C PHE A 32 -58.83 -12.55 1.03
N PRO A 33 -58.99 -11.24 1.28
CA PRO A 33 -58.82 -10.22 0.25
C PRO A 33 -57.41 -10.30 -0.35
N GLU A 34 -57.30 -10.12 -1.67
CA GLU A 34 -56.02 -10.16 -2.39
C GLU A 34 -55.03 -9.16 -1.78
N ASP A 35 -53.96 -9.67 -1.16
CA ASP A 35 -52.92 -8.84 -0.55
C ASP A 35 -52.17 -8.08 -1.67
N PRO A 36 -52.19 -6.73 -1.70
CA PRO A 36 -51.50 -5.95 -2.73
C PRO A 36 -49.98 -6.16 -2.73
N LYS A 37 -49.41 -6.83 -1.72
CA LYS A 37 -47.99 -7.24 -1.66
C LYS A 37 -47.72 -8.69 -2.07
N ALA A 38 -48.73 -9.48 -2.43
CA ALA A 38 -48.54 -10.86 -2.88
C ALA A 38 -47.67 -10.96 -4.15
N PHE A 39 -47.69 -9.92 -4.99
CA PHE A 39 -46.85 -9.82 -6.18
C PHE A 39 -45.40 -9.34 -5.90
N LEU A 40 -45.06 -9.00 -4.65
CA LEU A 40 -43.69 -8.69 -4.25
C LEU A 40 -42.90 -9.96 -3.88
N HIS A 41 -43.16 -11.07 -4.57
CA HIS A 41 -42.21 -12.16 -4.63
C HIS A 41 -41.03 -11.73 -5.49
N GLN A 42 -40.04 -11.13 -4.85
CA GLN A 42 -38.72 -10.92 -5.45
C GLN A 42 -38.27 -12.24 -6.07
N TYR A 43 -37.98 -12.23 -7.37
CA TYR A 43 -37.44 -13.38 -8.08
C TYR A 43 -36.26 -13.93 -7.29
N ARG A 44 -36.42 -15.14 -6.74
CA ARG A 44 -35.32 -15.85 -6.11
C ARG A 44 -34.35 -16.25 -7.21
N GLU A 45 -33.11 -15.78 -7.12
CA GLU A 45 -32.06 -16.10 -8.07
C GLU A 45 -32.05 -17.59 -8.42
N SER A 46 -32.04 -17.87 -9.72
CA SER A 46 -32.03 -19.24 -10.22
C SER A 46 -30.73 -19.96 -9.80
N LYS A 47 -30.74 -21.31 -9.78
CA LYS A 47 -29.51 -22.08 -9.50
C LYS A 47 -28.37 -21.72 -10.47
N LYS A 48 -28.71 -21.46 -11.74
CA LYS A 48 -27.76 -21.05 -12.78
C LYS A 48 -27.13 -19.70 -12.45
N GLU A 49 -27.95 -18.72 -12.10
CA GLU A 49 -27.53 -17.38 -11.72
C GLU A 49 -26.63 -17.39 -10.47
N LYS A 50 -26.98 -18.18 -9.44
CA LYS A 50 -26.12 -18.37 -8.27
C LYS A 50 -24.76 -18.96 -8.60
N SER A 51 -24.70 -19.87 -9.56
CA SER A 51 -23.42 -20.46 -10.02
C SER A 51 -22.56 -19.40 -10.72
N VAL A 52 -23.17 -18.60 -11.60
CA VAL A 52 -22.50 -17.50 -12.32
C VAL A 52 -22.05 -16.41 -11.35
N ALA A 53 -22.88 -16.03 -10.38
CA ALA A 53 -22.51 -15.05 -9.36
C ALA A 53 -21.32 -15.53 -8.51
N LYS A 54 -21.29 -16.82 -8.14
CA LYS A 54 -20.16 -17.41 -7.42
C LYS A 54 -18.88 -17.40 -8.26
N SER A 55 -18.93 -17.80 -9.53
CA SER A 55 -17.75 -17.80 -10.40
C SER A 55 -17.24 -16.38 -10.64
N GLN A 56 -18.12 -15.42 -10.89
CA GLN A 56 -17.77 -14.01 -11.04
C GLN A 56 -17.17 -13.43 -9.76
N SER A 57 -17.74 -13.71 -8.59
CA SER A 57 -17.17 -13.26 -7.30
C SER A 57 -15.75 -13.80 -7.07
N PHE A 58 -15.48 -15.03 -7.52
CA PHE A 58 -14.17 -15.64 -7.40
C PHE A 58 -13.15 -15.00 -8.35
N LEU A 59 -13.54 -14.75 -9.60
CA LEU A 59 -12.71 -14.03 -10.57
C LEU A 59 -12.42 -12.60 -10.12
N ASN A 60 -13.41 -11.92 -9.54
CA ASN A 60 -13.21 -10.58 -8.99
C ASN A 60 -12.22 -10.59 -7.83
N ARG A 61 -12.30 -11.58 -6.92
CA ARG A 61 -11.28 -11.74 -5.87
C ARG A 61 -9.87 -12.00 -6.42
N ILE A 62 -9.74 -12.78 -7.49
CA ILE A 62 -8.43 -13.01 -8.13
C ILE A 62 -7.90 -11.72 -8.75
N ARG A 63 -8.76 -10.96 -9.45
CA ARG A 63 -8.39 -9.67 -10.06
C ARG A 63 -7.99 -8.66 -8.99
N GLU A 64 -8.76 -8.54 -7.92
CA GLU A 64 -8.44 -7.68 -6.77
C GLU A 64 -7.12 -8.10 -6.09
N GLN A 65 -6.90 -9.40 -5.94
CA GLN A 65 -5.65 -9.96 -5.41
C GLN A 65 -4.45 -9.65 -6.30
N ALA A 66 -4.64 -9.60 -7.63
CA ALA A 66 -3.61 -9.21 -8.58
C ALA A 66 -3.29 -7.70 -8.52
N THR A 67 -4.27 -6.86 -8.25
CA THR A 67 -4.12 -5.39 -8.19
C THR A 67 -3.56 -4.86 -6.86
N GLY A 68 -3.42 -5.70 -5.83
CA GLY A 68 -2.56 -5.41 -4.69
C GLY A 68 -3.13 -5.85 -3.35
N ASN A 69 -2.37 -6.70 -2.64
CA ASN A 69 -2.41 -7.10 -1.22
C ASN A 69 -3.77 -7.37 -0.51
N VAL A 70 -4.93 -7.11 -1.11
CA VAL A 70 -6.25 -7.34 -0.57
C VAL A 70 -6.61 -8.80 -0.88
N GLY A 71 -6.36 -9.69 0.08
CA GLY A 71 -6.62 -11.13 -0.06
C GLY A 71 -5.52 -12.03 0.50
N ILE A 72 -4.32 -11.49 0.76
CA ILE A 72 -3.24 -12.23 1.40
C ILE A 72 -3.48 -12.25 2.91
N SER A 73 -3.56 -13.45 3.50
CA SER A 73 -3.70 -13.58 4.96
C SER A 73 -2.52 -12.93 5.69
N LYS A 74 -2.77 -12.40 6.89
CA LYS A 74 -1.71 -11.79 7.73
C LYS A 74 -0.50 -12.72 7.91
N SER A 75 -0.73 -14.04 8.03
CA SER A 75 0.34 -15.03 8.15
C SER A 75 1.19 -15.14 6.89
N SER A 76 0.56 -15.20 5.71
CA SER A 76 1.27 -15.24 4.43
C SER A 76 2.09 -13.97 4.19
N LEU A 77 1.52 -12.80 4.49
CA LEU A 77 2.24 -11.52 4.40
C LEU A 77 3.46 -11.47 5.33
N ARG A 78 3.33 -11.97 6.56
CA ARG A 78 4.45 -12.06 7.52
C ARG A 78 5.54 -12.99 7.02
N ARG A 79 5.19 -14.14 6.44
CA ARG A 79 6.15 -15.10 5.87
C ARG A 79 6.92 -14.48 4.70
N ARG A 80 6.22 -13.82 3.76
CA ARG A 80 6.85 -13.10 2.63
C ARG A 80 7.82 -12.03 3.12
N LYS A 81 7.41 -11.20 4.09
CA LYS A 81 8.29 -10.18 4.68
C LYS A 81 9.49 -10.77 5.41
N LYS A 82 9.32 -11.87 6.14
CA LYS A 82 10.45 -12.57 6.80
C LYS A 82 11.43 -13.12 5.77
N LYS A 83 10.94 -13.71 4.68
CA LYS A 83 11.78 -14.21 3.58
C LYS A 83 12.56 -13.07 2.94
N LEU A 84 11.89 -12.01 2.50
CA LEU A 84 12.55 -10.81 1.96
C LEU A 84 13.58 -10.22 2.94
N LYS A 85 13.24 -10.10 4.22
CA LYS A 85 14.19 -9.61 5.23
C LYS A 85 15.40 -10.53 5.38
N ASN A 86 15.21 -11.85 5.26
CA ASN A 86 16.32 -12.80 5.31
C ASN A 86 17.17 -12.77 4.03
N ASP A 87 16.55 -12.48 2.88
CA ASP A 87 17.24 -12.35 1.60
C ASP A 87 18.07 -11.06 1.55
N LEU A 88 17.56 -9.95 2.11
CA LEU A 88 18.25 -8.66 2.22
C LEU A 88 19.23 -8.55 3.41
N LYS A 89 19.37 -9.60 4.24
CA LYS A 89 20.44 -9.58 5.25
C LYS A 89 21.78 -9.63 4.52
N PRO A 90 22.82 -8.93 5.03
CA PRO A 90 24.16 -9.04 4.48
C PRO A 90 24.59 -10.51 4.53
N LYS A 91 24.80 -11.11 3.36
CA LYS A 91 25.34 -12.45 3.20
C LYS A 91 26.76 -12.29 2.69
N MET A 92 27.72 -12.76 3.46
CA MET A 92 29.13 -12.75 3.05
C MET A 92 29.33 -13.53 1.75
N GLU A 93 28.57 -14.61 1.56
CA GLU A 93 28.57 -15.39 0.33
C GLU A 93 28.24 -14.54 -0.92
N ASP A 94 27.25 -13.65 -0.83
CA ASP A 94 26.82 -12.79 -1.94
C ASP A 94 27.87 -11.72 -2.28
N LEU A 95 28.57 -11.21 -1.26
CA LEU A 95 29.71 -10.32 -1.44
C LEU A 95 30.88 -11.05 -2.10
N LEU A 96 31.20 -12.27 -1.65
CA LEU A 96 32.28 -13.07 -2.21
C LEU A 96 31.97 -13.51 -3.64
N THR A 97 30.72 -13.83 -3.97
CA THR A 97 30.32 -14.13 -5.36
C THR A 97 30.33 -12.89 -6.24
N SER A 98 29.91 -11.73 -5.71
CA SER A 98 29.96 -10.46 -6.46
C SER A 98 31.41 -10.05 -6.73
N LEU A 99 32.32 -10.18 -5.76
CA LEU A 99 33.75 -9.90 -5.93
C LEU A 99 34.44 -10.86 -6.91
N LYS A 100 34.06 -12.15 -6.90
CA LYS A 100 34.50 -13.11 -7.93
C LYS A 100 33.96 -12.73 -9.31
N GLN A 101 32.69 -12.32 -9.40
CA GLN A 101 32.07 -11.91 -10.65
C GLN A 101 32.65 -10.60 -11.22
N GLU A 102 33.07 -9.68 -10.34
CA GLU A 102 33.77 -8.44 -10.72
C GLU A 102 35.26 -8.66 -11.04
N GLY A 103 35.77 -9.90 -10.94
CA GLY A 103 37.15 -10.25 -11.29
C GLY A 103 38.18 -9.73 -10.29
N VAL A 104 37.79 -9.51 -9.03
CA VAL A 104 38.70 -9.10 -7.94
C VAL A 104 39.35 -10.31 -7.26
N LEU A 105 38.65 -11.45 -7.27
CA LEU A 105 39.06 -12.71 -6.64
C LEU A 105 39.05 -13.84 -7.68
N ASP A 106 40.07 -14.69 -7.66
CA ASP A 106 40.12 -15.91 -8.47
C ASP A 106 39.17 -17.01 -7.94
N ASP A 107 38.98 -18.08 -8.71
CA ASP A 107 38.17 -19.24 -8.30
C ASP A 107 38.63 -19.85 -6.96
N ALA A 108 39.93 -19.74 -6.67
CA ALA A 108 40.57 -20.15 -5.41
C ALA A 108 40.33 -19.18 -4.23
N GLY A 109 39.82 -17.97 -4.48
CA GLY A 109 39.55 -16.96 -3.45
C GLY A 109 40.76 -16.10 -3.05
N ASP A 110 41.84 -16.13 -3.84
CA ASP A 110 42.97 -15.23 -3.68
C ASP A 110 42.73 -13.89 -4.38
N VAL A 111 43.27 -12.82 -3.78
CA VAL A 111 43.24 -11.47 -4.35
C VAL A 111 44.17 -11.45 -5.54
N ILE A 112 43.62 -11.13 -6.71
CA ILE A 112 44.41 -10.96 -7.94
C ILE A 112 45.28 -9.71 -7.75
N THR A 113 46.54 -9.89 -7.37
CA THR A 113 47.53 -8.81 -7.37
C THR A 113 47.80 -8.41 -8.81
N ILE A 114 47.36 -7.19 -9.14
CA ILE A 114 47.50 -6.54 -10.44
C ILE A 114 48.99 -6.23 -10.68
N GLU A 115 49.77 -7.21 -11.12
CA GLU A 115 51.01 -6.94 -11.86
C GLU A 115 50.80 -7.03 -13.38
N ASP A 116 49.68 -7.59 -13.86
CA ASP A 116 49.44 -7.84 -15.29
C ASP A 116 48.26 -7.07 -15.93
N THR A 117 47.68 -6.04 -15.29
CA THR A 117 46.52 -5.32 -15.86
C THR A 117 46.53 -3.80 -15.61
N ALA A 118 47.62 -3.16 -16.01
CA ALA A 118 47.87 -1.73 -15.78
C ALA A 118 47.05 -0.74 -16.66
N GLU A 119 46.18 -1.19 -17.58
CA GLU A 119 45.63 -0.27 -18.60
C GLU A 119 44.17 0.19 -18.39
N SER A 120 43.38 -0.38 -17.46
CA SER A 120 41.93 -0.07 -17.39
C SER A 120 41.42 0.65 -16.15
N ALA A 121 42.23 0.88 -15.10
CA ALA A 121 41.73 1.38 -13.81
C ALA A 121 41.72 2.93 -13.64
N SER A 122 42.32 3.70 -14.56
CA SER A 122 42.54 5.15 -14.35
C SER A 122 41.41 6.08 -14.85
N LYS A 123 40.30 5.55 -15.35
CA LYS A 123 39.16 6.33 -15.87
C LYS A 123 37.98 6.54 -14.92
N VAL A 124 38.14 6.25 -13.62
CA VAL A 124 37.13 6.61 -12.62
C VAL A 124 37.54 7.94 -11.96
N THR A 125 36.78 8.98 -12.29
CA THR A 125 36.98 10.41 -11.98
C THR A 125 37.37 10.70 -10.53
N LYS A 126 38.49 11.43 -10.33
CA LYS A 126 38.82 12.06 -9.04
C LYS A 126 37.83 13.19 -8.74
N ILE A 127 37.03 13.01 -7.70
CA ILE A 127 36.12 14.03 -7.17
C ILE A 127 36.95 14.99 -6.31
N VAL A 128 37.12 16.23 -6.76
CA VAL A 128 37.70 17.32 -5.97
C VAL A 128 36.57 18.00 -5.19
N THR A 129 36.57 17.84 -3.87
CA THR A 129 35.61 18.52 -2.99
C THR A 129 36.05 19.97 -2.81
N SER A 130 35.21 20.93 -3.24
CA SER A 130 35.45 22.35 -3.01
C SER A 130 34.53 22.87 -1.90
N ALA A 131 35.08 23.63 -0.95
CA ALA A 131 34.35 24.17 0.21
C ALA A 131 33.19 25.11 -0.17
N LYS A 132 33.14 25.59 -1.41
CA LYS A 132 32.11 26.50 -1.94
C LYS A 132 30.71 25.86 -2.02
N TYR A 133 30.62 24.52 -1.97
CA TYR A 133 29.36 23.77 -2.03
C TYR A 133 29.05 22.98 -0.75
N ALA A 134 29.82 23.18 0.32
CA ALA A 134 29.62 22.45 1.59
C ALA A 134 28.24 22.73 2.24
N SER A 135 27.63 23.89 1.97
CA SER A 135 26.30 24.24 2.47
C SER A 135 25.15 23.44 1.85
N LEU A 136 25.37 22.76 0.72
CA LEU A 136 24.38 21.85 0.12
C LEU A 136 24.30 20.49 0.84
N GLN A 137 25.33 20.11 1.60
CA GLN A 137 25.38 18.84 2.33
C GLN A 137 24.67 18.87 3.69
N GLY A 138 24.23 20.06 4.15
CA GLY A 138 23.49 20.21 5.40
C GLY A 138 22.00 19.86 5.32
N GLN A 139 21.44 19.72 4.12
CA GLN A 139 20.07 19.22 3.95
C GLN A 139 20.10 17.69 3.97
N GLN A 140 19.81 17.17 5.15
CA GLN A 140 19.69 15.74 5.45
C GLN A 140 19.15 14.93 4.27
N ASN A 141 19.89 13.88 3.91
CA ASN A 141 19.52 12.63 3.23
C ASN A 141 18.00 12.33 3.10
N SER A 142 17.24 13.17 2.41
CA SER A 142 15.93 12.83 1.88
C SER A 142 16.16 12.65 0.40
N GLU A 143 16.20 11.40 -0.04
CA GLU A 143 16.18 11.09 -1.46
C GLU A 143 15.05 11.89 -2.14
N PRO A 144 15.25 12.35 -3.38
CA PRO A 144 14.17 13.00 -4.13
C PRO A 144 12.96 12.05 -4.19
N GLY A 145 11.91 12.38 -3.42
CA GLY A 145 10.72 11.54 -3.24
C GLY A 145 10.38 11.13 -1.80
N GLN A 146 11.28 11.34 -0.83
CA GLN A 146 11.01 11.01 0.57
C GLN A 146 10.33 12.17 1.31
N VAL A 147 9.01 12.06 1.52
CA VAL A 147 8.27 13.01 2.37
C VAL A 147 8.59 12.74 3.84
N VAL A 148 9.37 13.63 4.47
CA VAL A 148 9.63 13.60 5.91
C VAL A 148 8.35 13.93 6.66
N ILE A 149 7.68 12.90 7.20
CA ILE A 149 6.47 13.07 8.02
C ILE A 149 6.91 13.53 9.41
N LYS A 150 6.70 14.80 9.73
CA LYS A 150 6.93 15.31 11.08
C LYS A 150 5.89 14.74 12.05
N ARG A 151 6.31 14.44 13.28
CA ARG A 151 5.40 13.96 14.34
C ARG A 151 4.42 15.10 14.67
N ASN A 152 3.13 14.77 14.80
CA ASN A 152 2.01 15.67 15.12
C ASN A 152 1.49 16.57 13.98
N GLU A 153 1.97 16.42 12.74
CA GLU A 153 1.36 17.09 11.58
C GLU A 153 0.20 16.27 11.00
N PRO A 154 -0.85 16.94 10.46
CA PRO A 154 -1.96 16.24 9.83
C PRO A 154 -1.46 15.44 8.62
N SER A 155 -1.83 14.15 8.55
CA SER A 155 -1.37 13.24 7.51
C SER A 155 -2.48 12.89 6.52
N ILE A 156 -2.16 12.94 5.21
CA ILE A 156 -3.02 12.50 4.10
C ILE A 156 -3.47 11.03 4.23
N ARG A 157 -2.71 10.22 4.96
CA ARG A 157 -3.04 8.79 5.18
C ARG A 157 -4.23 8.60 6.10
N THR A 158 -4.54 9.60 6.94
CA THR A 158 -5.66 9.54 7.88
C THR A 158 -6.82 10.40 7.39
N GLN A 159 -8.06 9.92 7.45
CA GLN A 159 -9.22 10.66 6.95
C GLN A 159 -9.39 12.03 7.64
N LYS A 160 -9.20 12.09 8.96
CA LYS A 160 -9.26 13.34 9.73
C LYS A 160 -8.14 14.31 9.33
N GLY A 161 -6.92 13.80 9.17
CA GLY A 161 -5.76 14.59 8.73
C GLY A 161 -5.92 15.11 7.31
N ALA A 162 -6.37 14.27 6.37
CA ALA A 162 -6.65 14.65 4.99
C ALA A 162 -7.72 15.75 4.91
N ARG A 163 -8.80 15.63 5.70
CA ARG A 163 -9.83 16.70 5.78
C ARG A 163 -9.26 18.01 6.33
N LYS A 164 -8.38 17.95 7.32
CA LYS A 164 -7.73 19.14 7.89
C LYS A 164 -6.79 19.80 6.87
N LEU A 165 -5.93 19.02 6.22
CA LEU A 165 -5.06 19.50 5.14
C LEU A 165 -5.86 20.14 4.01
N GLY A 166 -6.93 19.50 3.54
CA GLY A 166 -7.77 20.04 2.49
C GLY A 166 -8.35 21.42 2.86
N ARG A 167 -8.79 21.63 4.10
CA ARG A 167 -9.28 22.95 4.56
C ARG A 167 -8.16 23.99 4.56
N GLU A 168 -6.97 23.63 5.05
CA GLU A 168 -5.82 24.53 5.08
C GLU A 168 -5.35 24.89 3.66
N GLU A 169 -5.36 23.92 2.74
CA GLU A 169 -5.02 24.11 1.33
C GLU A 169 -6.05 24.98 0.60
N THR A 170 -7.35 24.73 0.78
CA THR A 170 -8.40 25.62 0.24
C THR A 170 -8.21 27.04 0.75
N ALA A 171 -7.93 27.23 2.04
CA ALA A 171 -7.71 28.56 2.61
C ALA A 171 -6.45 29.25 2.03
N ARG A 172 -5.34 28.51 1.83
CA ARG A 172 -4.14 29.05 1.18
C ARG A 172 -4.41 29.40 -0.29
N PHE A 173 -5.14 28.55 -1.00
CA PHE A 173 -5.48 28.76 -2.40
C PHE A 173 -6.37 29.99 -2.58
N SER A 174 -7.38 30.16 -1.72
CA SER A 174 -8.21 31.37 -1.72
C SER A 174 -7.38 32.63 -1.50
N LYS A 175 -6.37 32.61 -0.61
CA LYS A 175 -5.46 33.75 -0.41
C LYS A 175 -4.68 34.10 -1.67
N VAL A 176 -4.08 33.09 -2.31
CA VAL A 176 -3.32 33.28 -3.56
C VAL A 176 -4.19 33.83 -4.67
N ILE A 177 -5.45 33.39 -4.78
CA ILE A 177 -6.40 33.92 -5.76
C ILE A 177 -6.73 35.38 -5.46
N THR A 178 -6.88 35.77 -4.20
CA THR A 178 -7.20 37.16 -3.84
C THR A 178 -6.02 38.13 -3.95
N ASP A 179 -4.79 37.63 -4.01
CA ASP A 179 -3.59 38.46 -4.11
C ASP A 179 -3.47 39.10 -5.49
N LYS A 180 -3.63 40.43 -5.55
CA LYS A 180 -3.52 41.23 -6.78
C LYS A 180 -2.15 41.10 -7.44
N THR A 181 -1.08 40.95 -6.66
CA THR A 181 0.29 40.75 -7.16
C THR A 181 0.41 39.44 -7.93
N PHE A 182 -0.19 38.37 -7.41
CA PHE A 182 -0.23 37.06 -8.05
C PHE A 182 -1.11 37.07 -9.31
N GLN A 183 -2.24 37.77 -9.28
CA GLN A 183 -3.12 37.93 -10.46
C GLN A 183 -2.42 38.65 -11.62
N ASN A 184 -1.66 39.71 -11.32
CA ASN A 184 -0.98 40.50 -12.33
C ASN A 184 0.24 39.78 -12.91
N ASN A 185 1.04 39.12 -12.07
CA ASN A 185 2.22 38.38 -12.51
C ASN A 185 2.52 37.16 -11.63
N PRO A 186 1.98 35.98 -11.96
CA PRO A 186 2.09 34.79 -11.11
C PRO A 186 3.52 34.27 -11.03
N PHE A 187 4.30 34.38 -12.10
CA PHE A 187 5.67 33.87 -12.15
C PHE A 187 6.66 34.75 -11.36
N ALA A 188 6.47 36.08 -11.35
CA ALA A 188 7.29 36.97 -10.54
C ALA A 188 7.04 36.74 -9.04
N ALA A 189 5.77 36.67 -8.63
CA ALA A 189 5.39 36.36 -7.25
C ALA A 189 5.94 35.00 -6.79
N LEU A 190 5.90 33.97 -7.67
CA LEU A 190 6.47 32.66 -7.36
C LEU A 190 7.99 32.72 -7.14
N ARG A 191 8.72 33.47 -7.98
CA ARG A 191 10.17 33.65 -7.82
C ARG A 191 10.51 34.31 -6.49
N GLU A 192 9.77 35.35 -6.11
CA GLU A 192 9.95 36.03 -4.82
C GLU A 192 9.75 35.09 -3.64
N VAL A 193 8.70 34.25 -3.67
CA VAL A 193 8.44 33.25 -2.62
C VAL A 193 9.54 32.19 -2.54
N ILE A 194 10.07 31.73 -3.68
CA ILE A 194 11.16 30.76 -3.72
C ILE A 194 12.45 31.38 -3.14
N ILE A 195 12.76 32.62 -3.51
CA ILE A 195 13.92 33.36 -2.98
C ILE A 195 13.77 33.59 -1.47
N ALA A 196 12.59 34.06 -1.03
CA ALA A 196 12.30 34.30 0.39
C ALA A 196 12.42 33.01 1.22
N ARG A 197 11.99 31.86 0.69
CA ARG A 197 12.12 30.56 1.36
C ARG A 197 13.55 30.03 1.36
N GLY A 198 14.35 30.35 0.33
CA GLY A 198 15.77 30.04 0.29
C GLY A 198 16.61 30.87 1.28
N ASN A 199 16.20 32.11 1.54
CA ASN A 199 16.93 33.03 2.43
C ASN A 199 16.46 32.97 3.90
N GLY A 200 15.30 32.39 4.20
CA GLY A 200 14.67 32.35 5.52
C GLY A 200 15.03 31.15 6.40
N SER A 201 16.25 30.61 6.30
CA SER A 201 16.74 29.51 7.15
C SER A 201 17.36 30.06 8.45
N PHE A 202 16.53 30.24 9.49
CA PHE A 202 16.97 30.22 10.90
C PHE A 202 16.52 28.92 11.57
#